data_AF-A0A091QD60-F1
#
_entry.id   AF-A0A091QD60-F1
#
_cell.length_a   1.000
_cell.length_b   1.000
_cell.length_c   1.000
_cell.angle_alpha   90.00
_cell.angle_beta   90.00
_cell.angle_gamma   90.00
#
_symmetry.space_group_name_H-M   'P 1'
#
loop_
_entity.id
_entity.type
_entity.pdbx_description
1 polymer ?
#
loop_
_entity_poly.entity_id
_entity_poly.type
_entity_poly.pdbx_seq_one_letter_code
_entity_poly.pdbx_strand_id
1 'polypeptide(L)'
;LSQVSLSQECTRAIMKLMYCPHCRGMSSVKPCNNYCLNVVKGCLANQADLNTEWKYLMDALMVVADRIDGPYNIDAVIGTIHMRIAEAVSNLQENKDSITAKVFQGCGNPKISTKGSSSEDKRRRGKVALEAKSSAQALELLVLDAKGNLTALKTYWITLPGSLCSKKVMASSAADDKCWNGMTKGSYLPEVMGDGLANQINNPEVEVDITKPDMTIRQQIMQLKIMTNRLGNANIGNDVDFQDASEQREPERSGAEWP
;
A
#
# COMPACT_ATOMS: atom_id res chain seq x y z
N LEU A 1 -5.80 0.07 -13.65
CA LEU A 1 -5.93 -1.41 -13.62
C LEU A 1 -7.19 -1.90 -14.33
N SER A 2 -8.36 -1.26 -14.14
CA SER A 2 -9.60 -1.58 -14.85
C SER A 2 -9.58 -1.27 -16.36
N GLN A 3 -8.52 -0.62 -16.87
CA GLN A 3 -8.35 -0.24 -18.27
C GLN A 3 -7.52 -1.25 -19.08
N VAL A 4 -6.97 -2.31 -18.45
CA VAL A 4 -6.29 -3.38 -19.19
C VAL A 4 -7.35 -4.22 -19.89
N SER A 5 -7.36 -4.18 -21.22
CA SER A 5 -8.31 -4.93 -22.04
C SER A 5 -8.02 -6.43 -21.99
N LEU A 6 -9.07 -7.25 -22.07
CA LEU A 6 -8.93 -8.69 -22.25
C LEU A 6 -8.37 -9.00 -23.64
N SER A 7 -7.51 -10.01 -23.74
CA SER A 7 -7.00 -10.48 -25.03
C SER A 7 -8.11 -11.17 -25.85
N GLN A 8 -7.84 -11.35 -27.14
CA GLN A 8 -8.76 -12.07 -28.02
C GLN A 8 -8.90 -13.54 -27.62
N GLU A 9 -7.80 -14.16 -27.17
CA GLU A 9 -7.72 -15.53 -26.67
C GLU A 9 -8.58 -15.69 -25.42
N CYS A 10 -8.46 -14.76 -24.48
CA CYS A 10 -9.30 -14.72 -23.29
C CYS A 10 -10.78 -14.57 -23.64
N THR A 11 -11.12 -13.66 -24.56
CA THR A 11 -12.51 -13.44 -25.00
C THR A 11 -13.10 -14.71 -25.61
N ARG A 12 -12.32 -15.41 -26.44
CA ARG A 12 -12.71 -16.71 -27.04
C ARG A 12 -12.92 -17.79 -25.98
N ALA A 13 -12.02 -17.88 -25.00
CA ALA A 13 -12.11 -18.85 -23.92
C ALA A 13 -13.31 -18.60 -23.00
N ILE A 14 -13.60 -17.34 -22.65
CA ILE A 14 -14.80 -16.96 -21.88
C ILE A 14 -16.07 -17.30 -22.67
N MET A 15 -16.11 -17.05 -23.98
CA MET A 15 -17.25 -17.43 -24.82
C MET A 15 -17.49 -18.96 -24.80
N LYS A 16 -16.42 -19.76 -24.89
CA LYS A 16 -16.48 -21.22 -24.79
C LYS A 16 -16.93 -21.71 -23.41
N LEU A 17 -16.48 -21.03 -22.36
CA LEU A 17 -16.87 -21.32 -20.98
C LEU A 17 -18.36 -21.08 -20.76
N MET A 18 -18.87 -19.93 -21.20
CA MET A 18 -20.21 -19.44 -20.83
C MET A 18 -21.30 -19.85 -21.83
N TYR A 19 -21.05 -19.75 -23.13
CA TYR A 19 -22.11 -19.75 -24.13
C TYR A 19 -22.13 -20.99 -25.03
N CYS A 20 -21.00 -21.69 -25.21
CA CYS A 20 -20.99 -22.94 -25.98
C CYS A 20 -21.94 -24.05 -25.48
N PRO A 21 -22.24 -24.21 -24.16
CA PRO A 21 -23.26 -25.16 -23.72
C PRO A 21 -24.63 -24.87 -24.34
N HIS A 22 -25.00 -23.59 -24.42
CA HIS A 22 -26.27 -23.16 -25.01
C HIS A 22 -26.34 -23.51 -26.50
N CYS A 23 -25.26 -23.26 -27.25
CA CYS A 23 -25.17 -23.61 -28.67
C CYS A 23 -25.24 -25.12 -28.93
N ARG A 24 -24.92 -25.95 -27.94
CA ARG A 24 -24.96 -27.42 -28.01
C ARG A 24 -26.21 -28.04 -27.36
N GLY A 25 -27.21 -27.23 -27.03
CA GLY A 25 -28.46 -27.72 -26.41
C GLY A 25 -28.33 -28.13 -24.94
N MET A 26 -27.24 -27.74 -24.26
CA MET A 26 -26.94 -28.04 -22.85
C MET A 26 -27.03 -26.78 -21.98
N SER A 27 -28.06 -25.96 -22.15
CA SER A 27 -28.21 -24.64 -21.52
C SER A 27 -28.33 -24.66 -19.99
N SER A 28 -28.71 -25.80 -19.39
CA SER A 28 -28.81 -25.96 -17.93
C SER A 28 -27.52 -26.46 -17.27
N VAL A 29 -26.50 -26.79 -18.05
CA VAL A 29 -25.25 -27.35 -17.54
C VAL A 29 -24.28 -26.23 -17.16
N LYS A 30 -23.96 -26.13 -15.88
CA LYS A 30 -23.01 -25.14 -15.36
C LYS A 30 -21.56 -25.54 -15.69
N PRO A 31 -20.64 -24.57 -15.92
CA PRO A 31 -19.23 -24.87 -16.09
C PRO A 31 -18.61 -25.55 -14.88
N CYS A 32 -17.66 -26.46 -15.11
CA CYS A 32 -16.88 -27.04 -14.03
C CYS A 32 -16.05 -25.98 -13.30
N ASN A 33 -15.90 -26.08 -11.98
CA ASN A 33 -15.12 -25.13 -11.18
C ASN A 33 -13.68 -24.97 -11.71
N ASN A 34 -12.97 -26.08 -11.87
CA ASN A 34 -11.57 -26.05 -12.30
C ASN A 34 -11.41 -25.60 -13.75
N TYR A 35 -12.40 -25.89 -14.60
CA TYR A 35 -12.45 -25.35 -15.96
C TYR A 35 -12.56 -23.81 -15.94
N CYS A 36 -13.51 -23.29 -15.14
CA CYS A 36 -13.64 -21.84 -14.96
C CYS A 36 -12.35 -21.22 -14.42
N LEU A 37 -11.72 -21.85 -13.42
CA LEU A 37 -10.47 -21.35 -12.86
C LEU A 37 -9.35 -21.27 -13.90
N ASN A 38 -9.16 -22.29 -14.75
CA ASN A 38 -8.14 -22.26 -15.79
C ASN A 38 -8.39 -21.18 -16.84
N VAL A 39 -9.65 -20.98 -17.24
CA VAL A 39 -10.01 -19.87 -18.14
C VAL A 39 -9.70 -18.51 -17.50
N VAL A 40 -10.19 -18.28 -16.27
CA VAL A 40 -10.09 -16.97 -15.63
C VAL A 40 -8.66 -16.66 -15.18
N LYS A 41 -7.88 -17.66 -14.74
CA LYS A 41 -6.45 -17.50 -14.44
C LYS A 41 -5.63 -17.16 -15.69
N GLY A 42 -5.91 -17.79 -16.82
CA GLY A 42 -5.30 -17.44 -18.11
C GLY A 42 -5.61 -16.00 -18.51
N CYS A 43 -6.88 -15.59 -18.37
CA CYS A 43 -7.33 -14.22 -18.65
C CYS A 43 -6.73 -13.15 -17.74
N LEU A 44 -6.54 -13.47 -16.46
CA LEU A 44 -6.08 -12.52 -15.42
C LEU A 44 -4.62 -12.72 -15.02
N ALA A 45 -3.85 -13.40 -15.87
CA ALA A 45 -2.49 -13.82 -15.55
C ALA A 45 -1.56 -12.65 -15.26
N ASN A 46 -1.65 -11.57 -16.05
CA ASN A 46 -0.89 -10.35 -15.81
C ASN A 46 -1.32 -9.69 -14.49
N GLN A 47 -2.62 -9.59 -14.21
CA GLN A 47 -3.13 -9.00 -12.97
C GLN A 47 -2.67 -9.80 -11.73
N ALA A 48 -2.57 -11.13 -11.83
CA ALA A 48 -2.08 -11.97 -10.75
C ALA A 48 -0.61 -11.68 -10.39
N ASP A 49 0.23 -11.20 -11.32
CA ASP A 49 1.62 -10.80 -11.03
C ASP A 49 1.73 -9.61 -10.07
N LEU A 50 0.66 -8.82 -9.90
CA LEU A 50 0.62 -7.75 -8.88
C LEU A 50 0.65 -8.28 -7.46
N ASN A 51 0.26 -9.54 -7.24
CA ASN A 51 0.00 -10.11 -5.93
C ASN A 51 1.19 -9.99 -4.97
N THR A 52 2.41 -10.22 -5.45
CA THR A 52 3.60 -10.18 -4.60
C THR A 52 3.84 -8.77 -4.03
N GLU A 53 3.93 -7.76 -4.88
CA GLU A 53 4.15 -6.38 -4.44
C GLU A 53 2.95 -5.79 -3.71
N TRP A 54 1.73 -6.21 -4.10
CA TRP A 54 0.51 -5.87 -3.38
C TRP A 54 0.54 -6.37 -1.93
N LYS A 55 0.97 -7.62 -1.70
CA LYS A 55 1.12 -8.17 -0.35
C LYS A 55 2.15 -7.38 0.46
N TYR A 56 3.28 -7.02 -0.13
CA TYR A 56 4.28 -6.19 0.56
C TYR A 56 3.73 -4.80 0.92
N LEU A 57 2.95 -4.18 0.03
CA LEU A 57 2.30 -2.90 0.33
C LEU A 57 1.29 -3.04 1.48
N MET A 58 0.44 -4.06 1.45
CA MET A 58 -0.53 -4.33 2.52
C MET A 58 0.17 -4.56 3.87
N ASP A 59 1.28 -5.30 3.87
CA ASP A 59 2.09 -5.52 5.07
C ASP A 59 2.74 -4.24 5.59
N ALA A 60 3.27 -3.40 4.70
CA ALA A 60 3.81 -2.10 5.08
C ALA A 60 2.72 -1.17 5.67
N LEU A 61 1.51 -1.16 5.08
CA LEU A 61 0.37 -0.40 5.60
C LEU A 61 -0.09 -0.91 6.97
N MET A 62 -0.08 -2.23 7.21
CA MET A 62 -0.38 -2.82 8.51
C MET A 62 0.61 -2.34 9.59
N VAL A 63 1.90 -2.30 9.26
CA VAL A 63 2.94 -1.79 10.18
C VAL A 63 2.73 -0.30 10.49
N VAL A 64 2.37 0.51 9.49
CA VAL A 64 2.05 1.93 9.71
C VAL A 64 0.81 2.08 10.57
N ALA A 65 -0.23 1.28 10.34
CA ALA A 65 -1.43 1.26 11.17
C ALA A 65 -1.10 0.93 12.64
N ASP A 66 -0.21 -0.05 12.89
CA ASP A 66 0.26 -0.39 14.24
C ASP A 66 1.00 0.76 14.93
N ARG A 67 1.69 1.64 14.16
CA ARG A 67 2.30 2.84 14.73
C ARG A 67 1.29 3.93 15.08
N ILE A 68 0.25 4.09 14.27
CA ILE A 68 -0.83 5.06 14.53
C ILE A 68 -1.65 4.63 15.75
N ASP A 69 -1.81 3.33 15.98
CA ASP A 69 -2.50 2.77 17.15
C ASP A 69 -1.58 2.58 18.37
N GLY A 70 -0.27 2.80 18.20
CA GLY A 70 0.73 2.53 19.21
C GLY A 70 0.78 3.56 20.36
N PRO A 71 1.55 3.27 21.42
CA PRO A 71 1.69 4.15 22.59
C PRO A 71 2.35 5.51 22.30
N TYR A 72 3.02 5.63 21.15
CA TYR A 72 3.65 6.87 20.66
C TYR A 72 2.91 7.42 19.44
N ASN A 73 1.58 7.31 19.43
CA ASN A 73 0.77 7.80 18.34
C ASN A 73 0.74 9.34 18.26
N ILE A 74 0.22 9.84 17.14
CA ILE A 74 0.14 11.28 16.87
C ILE A 74 -0.66 12.03 17.94
N ASP A 75 -1.73 11.44 18.48
CA ASP A 75 -2.55 12.04 19.52
C ASP A 75 -1.79 12.15 20.85
N ALA A 76 -0.95 11.17 21.20
CA ALA A 76 -0.09 11.22 22.37
C ALA A 76 1.01 12.30 22.23
N VAL A 77 1.60 12.44 21.05
CA VAL A 77 2.59 13.50 20.80
C VAL A 77 1.93 14.87 20.82
N ILE A 78 0.87 15.09 20.04
CA ILE A 78 0.15 16.37 19.98
C ILE A 78 -0.42 16.74 21.35
N GLY A 79 -0.99 15.75 22.04
CA GLY A 79 -1.54 15.89 23.38
C GLY A 79 -0.50 16.34 24.42
N THR A 80 0.79 16.10 24.19
CA THR A 80 1.87 16.46 25.13
C THR A 80 2.69 17.69 24.71
N ILE A 81 2.44 18.26 23.53
CA ILE A 81 3.18 19.45 23.01
C ILE A 81 3.15 20.60 24.02
N HIS A 82 2.00 20.90 24.61
CA HIS A 82 1.86 22.00 25.56
C HIS A 82 2.73 21.79 26.82
N MET A 83 2.89 20.54 27.27
CA MET A 83 3.80 20.23 28.40
C MET A 83 5.26 20.39 28.00
N ARG A 84 5.65 19.98 26.79
CA ARG A 84 7.00 20.18 26.26
C ARG A 84 7.37 21.66 26.13
N ILE A 85 6.41 22.50 25.70
CA ILE A 85 6.59 23.96 25.67
C ILE A 85 6.78 24.51 27.09
N ALA A 86 5.96 24.07 28.04
CA ALA A 86 6.09 24.51 29.44
C ALA A 86 7.44 24.11 30.07
N GLU A 87 7.89 22.87 29.81
CA GLU A 87 9.20 22.35 30.22
C GLU A 87 10.34 23.18 29.61
N ALA A 88 10.28 23.48 28.31
CA ALA A 88 11.28 24.31 27.64
C ALA A 88 11.33 25.74 28.20
N VAL A 89 10.17 26.33 28.52
CA VAL A 89 10.10 27.66 29.17
C VAL A 89 10.69 27.60 30.59
N SER A 90 10.40 26.57 31.37
CA SER A 90 11.00 26.39 32.71
C SER A 90 12.51 26.27 32.61
N ASN A 91 12.99 25.41 31.71
CA ASN A 91 14.42 25.19 31.48
C ASN A 91 15.14 26.49 31.04
N LEU A 92 14.50 27.32 30.20
CA LEU A 92 15.03 28.63 29.84
C LEU A 92 15.05 29.60 31.03
N GLN A 93 14.01 29.60 31.87
CA GLN A 93 13.93 30.47 33.05
C GLN A 93 14.99 30.10 34.10
N GLU A 94 15.20 28.81 34.34
CA GLU A 94 16.20 28.29 35.28
C GLU A 94 17.63 28.57 34.81
N ASN A 95 17.88 28.48 33.51
CA ASN A 95 19.21 28.71 32.94
C ASN A 95 19.43 30.16 32.46
N LYS A 96 18.48 31.07 32.70
CA LYS A 96 18.47 32.43 32.16
C LYS A 96 19.78 33.17 32.39
N ASP A 97 20.28 33.17 33.63
CA ASP A 97 21.46 33.96 33.98
C ASP A 97 22.74 33.40 33.36
N SER A 98 22.87 32.07 33.33
CA SER A 98 24.00 31.36 32.70
C SER A 98 24.03 31.58 31.19
N ILE A 99 22.87 31.47 30.52
CA ILE A 99 22.72 31.75 29.09
C ILE A 99 23.05 33.22 28.82
N THR A 100 22.50 34.15 29.61
CA THR A 100 22.73 35.59 29.45
C THR A 100 24.21 35.95 29.60
N ALA A 101 24.90 35.39 30.60
CA ALA A 101 26.33 35.61 30.80
C ALA A 101 27.17 35.12 29.60
N LYS A 102 26.89 33.91 29.09
CA LYS A 102 27.58 33.38 27.90
C LYS A 102 27.29 34.19 26.65
N VAL A 103 26.07 34.66 26.48
CA VAL A 103 25.67 35.54 25.36
C VAL A 103 26.39 36.88 25.45
N PHE A 104 26.48 37.51 26.63
CA PHE A 104 27.20 38.78 26.77
C PHE A 104 28.70 38.64 26.57
N GLN A 105 29.27 37.51 26.98
CA GLN A 105 30.68 37.20 26.74
C GLN A 105 30.98 36.99 25.24
N GLY A 106 30.11 36.28 24.51
CA GLY A 106 30.33 35.96 23.09
C GLY A 106 29.88 37.05 22.11
N CYS A 107 28.76 37.73 22.39
CA CYS A 107 28.12 38.70 21.50
C CYS A 107 28.31 40.16 21.95
N GLY A 108 28.83 40.39 23.15
CA GLY A 108 28.96 41.71 23.76
C GLY A 108 27.76 42.13 24.60
N ASN A 109 27.96 43.14 25.44
CA ASN A 109 26.96 43.58 26.41
C ASN A 109 25.93 44.51 25.73
N PRO A 110 24.62 44.23 25.79
CA PRO A 110 23.60 45.04 25.13
C PRO A 110 23.52 46.45 25.75
N LYS A 111 23.46 47.48 24.90
CA LYS A 111 23.23 48.86 25.34
C LYS A 111 21.73 49.06 25.62
N ILE A 112 21.34 49.11 26.90
CA ILE A 112 19.96 49.40 27.29
C ILE A 112 19.67 50.88 27.01
N SER A 113 18.90 51.17 25.96
CA SER A 113 18.41 52.52 25.68
C SER A 113 17.24 52.84 26.62
N THR A 114 17.46 53.80 27.51
CA THR A 114 16.48 54.33 28.48
C THR A 114 15.43 55.24 27.80
N LYS A 115 14.63 54.68 26.89
CA LYS A 115 13.35 55.29 26.47
C LYS A 115 12.23 54.25 26.48
N GLY A 116 11.58 54.18 27.64
CA GLY A 116 10.14 53.97 27.84
C GLY A 116 9.44 52.77 27.18
N SER A 117 8.98 51.83 28.01
CA SER A 117 7.53 51.59 28.17
C SER A 117 7.31 50.67 29.37
N SER A 118 6.80 51.26 30.45
CA SER A 118 6.10 50.53 31.50
C SER A 118 4.75 50.09 30.92
N SER A 119 4.71 48.87 30.40
CA SER A 119 3.48 48.17 30.10
C SER A 119 3.38 47.05 31.13
N GLU A 120 2.53 47.24 32.14
CA GLU A 120 2.09 46.14 33.00
C GLU A 120 1.44 45.07 32.13
N ASP A 121 2.19 44.03 31.77
CA ASP A 121 1.64 42.84 31.16
C ASP A 121 0.78 42.11 32.19
N LYS A 122 -0.53 42.42 32.17
CA LYS A 122 -1.57 41.65 32.85
C LYS A 122 -1.46 40.20 32.35
N ARG A 123 -0.81 39.35 33.14
CA ARG A 123 -0.82 37.88 33.01
C ARG A 123 -2.28 37.39 33.04
N ARG A 124 -2.90 37.31 31.86
CA ARG A 124 -4.09 36.49 31.66
C ARG A 124 -3.63 35.04 31.75
N ARG A 125 -3.78 34.45 32.95
CA ARG A 125 -3.69 33.00 33.15
C ARG A 125 -4.91 32.37 32.50
N GLY A 126 -4.87 32.24 31.17
CA GLY A 126 -5.87 31.50 30.42
C GLY A 126 -5.81 30.04 30.86
N LYS A 127 -6.89 29.53 31.44
CA LYS A 127 -7.09 28.09 31.56
C LYS A 127 -7.16 27.54 30.14
N VAL A 128 -6.13 26.81 29.73
CA VAL A 128 -6.18 25.97 28.53
C VAL A 128 -7.08 24.80 28.89
N ALA A 129 -8.31 24.81 28.38
CA ALA A 129 -9.19 23.65 28.46
C ALA A 129 -8.65 22.61 27.47
N LEU A 130 -8.09 21.52 27.99
CA LEU A 130 -7.70 20.35 27.22
C LEU A 130 -8.93 19.46 27.05
N GLU A 131 -9.72 19.74 26.02
CA GLU A 131 -10.69 18.76 25.50
C GLU A 131 -10.10 18.12 24.24
N ALA A 132 -9.45 16.98 24.41
CA ALA A 132 -8.90 16.18 23.30
C ALA A 132 -9.09 14.66 23.52
N LYS A 133 -10.13 14.26 24.27
CA LYS A 133 -10.38 12.83 24.55
C LYS A 133 -11.39 12.16 23.61
N SER A 134 -12.13 12.92 22.78
CA SER A 134 -13.15 12.33 21.89
C SER A 134 -12.63 11.93 20.51
N SER A 135 -11.51 12.48 20.03
CA SER A 135 -10.94 12.18 18.69
C SER A 135 -10.15 10.88 18.66
N ALA A 136 -9.44 10.55 19.75
CA ALA A 136 -8.56 9.38 19.81
C ALA A 136 -9.32 8.05 19.68
N GLN A 137 -10.47 7.91 20.35
CA GLN A 137 -11.31 6.70 20.25
C GLN A 137 -11.90 6.51 18.86
N ALA A 138 -12.21 7.60 18.15
CA ALA A 138 -12.67 7.52 16.76
C ALA A 138 -11.55 7.07 15.82
N LEU A 139 -10.32 7.56 16.03
CA LEU A 139 -9.15 7.14 15.25
C LEU A 139 -8.83 5.65 15.46
N GLU A 140 -8.86 5.17 16.69
CA GLU A 140 -8.65 3.75 17.04
C GLU A 140 -9.62 2.82 16.28
N LEU A 141 -10.91 3.15 16.27
CA LEU A 141 -11.92 2.37 15.53
C LEU A 141 -11.67 2.38 14.01
N LEU A 142 -11.25 3.52 13.45
CA LEU A 142 -10.90 3.63 12.03
C LEU A 142 -9.66 2.79 11.69
N VAL A 143 -8.66 2.79 12.57
CA VAL A 143 -7.44 1.97 12.37
C VAL A 143 -7.77 0.48 12.46
N LEU A 144 -8.64 0.08 13.39
CA LEU A 144 -9.09 -1.31 13.50
C LEU A 144 -9.84 -1.78 12.25
N ASP A 145 -10.77 -0.98 11.74
CA ASP A 145 -11.49 -1.27 10.49
C ASP A 145 -10.53 -1.35 9.30
N ALA A 146 -9.60 -0.39 9.20
CA ALA A 146 -8.57 -0.39 8.17
C ALA A 146 -7.72 -1.67 8.21
N LYS A 147 -7.27 -2.12 9.38
CA LYS A 147 -6.51 -3.37 9.55
C LYS A 147 -7.29 -4.60 9.09
N GLY A 148 -8.58 -4.65 9.41
CA GLY A 148 -9.49 -5.71 8.94
C GLY A 148 -9.56 -5.73 7.40
N ASN A 149 -9.78 -4.56 6.79
CA ASN A 149 -9.87 -4.41 5.34
C ASN A 149 -8.55 -4.73 4.62
N LEU A 150 -7.40 -4.28 5.15
CA LEU A 150 -6.08 -4.58 4.61
C LEU A 150 -5.81 -6.10 4.61
N THR A 151 -6.19 -6.78 5.70
CA THR A 151 -6.07 -8.24 5.81
C THR A 151 -6.91 -8.96 4.75
N ALA A 152 -8.17 -8.53 4.57
CA ALA A 152 -9.07 -9.10 3.56
C ALA A 152 -8.59 -8.86 2.12
N LEU A 153 -7.97 -7.70 1.85
CA LEU A 153 -7.47 -7.33 0.54
C LEU A 153 -6.11 -7.96 0.20
N LYS A 154 -5.37 -8.50 1.17
CA LYS A 154 -4.01 -9.02 1.00
C LYS A 154 -3.88 -10.06 -0.11
N THR A 155 -4.90 -10.89 -0.32
CA THR A 155 -4.90 -11.96 -1.35
C THR A 155 -5.82 -11.66 -2.54
N TYR A 156 -6.23 -10.41 -2.71
CA TYR A 156 -7.24 -9.99 -3.70
C TYR A 156 -6.96 -10.51 -5.11
N TRP A 157 -5.75 -10.31 -5.63
CA TRP A 157 -5.42 -10.64 -7.03
C TRP A 157 -5.49 -12.13 -7.35
N ILE A 158 -5.11 -13.00 -6.41
CA ILE A 158 -5.12 -14.46 -6.61
C ILE A 158 -6.44 -15.12 -6.21
N THR A 159 -7.27 -14.44 -5.41
CA THR A 159 -8.61 -14.92 -5.03
C THR A 159 -9.70 -14.45 -6.00
N LEU A 160 -9.40 -13.48 -6.86
CA LEU A 160 -10.32 -12.95 -7.87
C LEU A 160 -10.84 -14.04 -8.83
N PRO A 161 -10.03 -14.96 -9.38
CA PRO A 161 -10.55 -16.06 -10.21
C PRO A 161 -11.60 -16.91 -9.50
N GLY A 162 -11.33 -17.32 -8.25
CA GLY A 162 -12.28 -18.10 -7.45
C GLY A 162 -13.57 -17.33 -7.14
N SER A 163 -13.46 -16.03 -6.85
CA SER A 163 -14.62 -15.17 -6.61
C SER A 163 -15.48 -14.97 -7.86
N LEU A 164 -14.88 -14.82 -9.04
CA LEU A 164 -15.60 -14.72 -10.31
C LEU A 164 -16.27 -16.06 -10.67
N CYS A 165 -15.56 -17.17 -10.51
CA CYS A 165 -16.11 -18.50 -10.79
C CYS A 165 -17.30 -18.84 -9.90
N SER A 166 -17.20 -18.56 -8.60
CA SER A 166 -18.28 -18.84 -7.64
C SER A 166 -19.45 -17.86 -7.74
N LYS A 167 -19.23 -16.55 -7.89
CA LYS A 167 -20.28 -15.52 -7.77
C LYS A 167 -20.84 -15.00 -9.10
N LYS A 168 -20.06 -15.04 -10.18
CA LYS A 168 -20.45 -14.46 -11.48
C LYS A 168 -20.74 -15.53 -12.53
N VAL A 169 -19.79 -16.44 -12.73
CA VAL A 169 -19.95 -17.57 -13.65
C VAL A 169 -20.91 -18.62 -13.09
N MET A 170 -21.04 -18.68 -11.76
CA MET A 170 -21.85 -19.68 -11.07
C MET A 170 -21.43 -21.10 -11.47
N ALA A 171 -20.12 -21.34 -11.52
CA ALA A 171 -19.54 -22.64 -11.78
C ALA A 171 -20.06 -23.68 -10.77
N SER A 172 -20.06 -24.94 -11.18
CA SER A 172 -20.44 -26.05 -10.30
C SER A 172 -19.53 -26.13 -9.08
N SER A 173 -19.91 -26.90 -8.06
CA SER A 173 -19.00 -27.18 -6.95
C SER A 173 -17.79 -27.97 -7.45
N ALA A 174 -16.67 -27.91 -6.72
CA ALA A 174 -15.46 -28.63 -7.08
C ALA A 174 -15.63 -30.17 -7.12
N ALA A 175 -16.68 -30.72 -6.49
CA ALA A 175 -16.98 -32.15 -6.46
C ALA A 175 -18.03 -32.60 -7.50
N ASP A 176 -18.54 -31.68 -8.32
CA ASP A 176 -19.55 -32.01 -9.33
C ASP A 176 -18.90 -32.53 -10.61
N ASP A 177 -19.05 -33.83 -10.87
CA ASP A 177 -18.59 -34.50 -12.08
C ASP A 177 -19.55 -34.38 -13.28
N LYS A 178 -20.69 -33.70 -13.10
CA LYS A 178 -21.74 -33.54 -14.12
C LYS A 178 -21.87 -32.09 -14.58
N CYS A 179 -20.73 -31.44 -14.82
CA CYS A 179 -20.59 -30.05 -15.24
C CYS A 179 -20.12 -29.93 -16.70
N TRP A 180 -20.10 -28.71 -17.24
CA TRP A 180 -19.58 -28.41 -18.57
C TRP A 180 -18.07 -28.28 -18.51
N ASN A 181 -17.36 -29.16 -19.23
CA ASN A 181 -15.89 -29.22 -19.23
C ASN A 181 -15.25 -28.56 -20.47
N GLY A 182 -16.02 -27.79 -21.25
CA GLY A 182 -15.57 -27.17 -22.49
C GLY A 182 -15.87 -27.97 -23.76
N MET A 183 -16.27 -29.24 -23.63
CA MET A 183 -16.64 -30.11 -24.77
C MET A 183 -18.01 -30.75 -24.60
N THR A 184 -18.27 -31.32 -23.44
CA THR A 184 -19.50 -32.05 -23.10
C THR A 184 -19.85 -31.88 -21.62
N LYS A 185 -20.93 -32.53 -21.19
CA LYS A 185 -21.25 -32.71 -19.78
C LYS A 185 -20.44 -33.87 -19.21
N GLY A 186 -19.57 -33.59 -18.25
CA GLY A 186 -18.71 -34.57 -17.58
C GLY A 186 -17.60 -33.91 -16.76
N SER A 187 -16.76 -34.72 -16.13
CA SER A 187 -15.66 -34.21 -15.31
C SER A 187 -14.65 -33.41 -16.14
N TYR A 188 -14.05 -32.42 -15.48
CA TYR A 188 -12.90 -31.68 -16.00
C TYR A 188 -11.62 -32.27 -15.43
N LEU A 189 -10.80 -32.89 -16.29
CA LEU A 189 -9.60 -33.62 -15.92
C LEU A 189 -8.35 -32.76 -15.70
N PRO A 190 -8.10 -31.68 -16.48
CA PRO A 190 -6.88 -30.91 -16.31
C PRO A 190 -6.77 -30.27 -14.92
N GLU A 191 -5.55 -30.23 -14.40
CA GLU A 191 -5.26 -29.57 -13.13
C GLU A 191 -5.39 -28.05 -13.24
N VAL A 192 -5.60 -27.40 -12.10
CA VAL A 192 -5.70 -25.93 -12.04
C VAL A 192 -4.30 -25.32 -12.15
N MET A 193 -4.13 -24.41 -13.10
CA MET A 193 -2.87 -23.69 -13.30
C MET A 193 -2.51 -22.83 -12.09
N GLY A 194 -1.21 -22.59 -11.91
CA GLY A 194 -0.69 -21.64 -10.92
C GLY A 194 -1.12 -20.20 -11.23
N ASP A 195 -0.94 -19.29 -10.28
CA ASP A 195 -1.26 -17.87 -10.48
C ASP A 195 -0.10 -17.12 -11.13
N GLY A 196 -0.39 -16.07 -11.89
CA GLY A 196 0.64 -15.24 -12.55
C GLY A 196 0.96 -15.68 -13.97
N LEU A 197 1.62 -14.80 -14.72
CA LEU A 197 1.85 -14.92 -16.16
C LEU A 197 2.69 -16.15 -16.51
N ALA A 198 3.80 -16.36 -15.81
CA ALA A 198 4.74 -17.46 -16.07
C ALA A 198 4.09 -18.85 -15.93
N ASN A 199 3.08 -18.97 -15.06
CA ASN A 199 2.39 -20.23 -14.80
C ASN A 199 1.33 -20.59 -15.86
N GLN A 200 1.10 -19.73 -16.85
CA GLN A 200 0.11 -19.98 -17.91
C GLN A 200 0.70 -20.61 -19.19
N ILE A 201 2.00 -20.88 -19.24
CA ILE A 201 2.65 -21.42 -20.44
C ILE A 201 2.00 -22.73 -20.94
N ASN A 202 1.50 -23.55 -20.01
CA ASN A 202 0.84 -24.83 -20.29
C ASN A 202 -0.67 -24.79 -19.99
N ASN A 203 -1.29 -23.60 -19.96
CA ASN A 203 -2.72 -23.50 -19.67
C ASN A 203 -3.54 -24.16 -20.80
N PRO A 204 -4.37 -25.17 -20.49
CA PRO A 204 -5.12 -25.91 -21.52
C PRO A 204 -6.28 -25.12 -22.15
N GLU A 205 -6.71 -24.02 -21.53
CA GLU A 205 -7.92 -23.30 -21.92
C GLU A 205 -7.66 -21.95 -22.60
N VAL A 206 -6.51 -21.34 -22.32
CA VAL A 206 -6.14 -20.02 -22.85
C VAL A 206 -4.69 -20.05 -23.28
N GLU A 207 -4.43 -19.79 -24.56
CA GLU A 207 -3.08 -19.55 -25.06
C GLU A 207 -2.59 -18.18 -24.57
N VAL A 208 -1.49 -18.17 -23.81
CA VAL A 208 -0.92 -16.96 -23.21
C VAL A 208 0.54 -16.81 -23.62
N ASP A 209 0.87 -15.71 -24.29
CA ASP A 209 2.26 -15.36 -24.63
C ASP A 209 2.97 -14.78 -23.41
N ILE A 210 3.64 -15.64 -22.64
CA ILE A 210 4.34 -15.24 -21.41
C ILE A 210 5.51 -14.28 -21.64
N THR A 211 5.98 -14.15 -22.88
CA THR A 211 7.11 -13.27 -23.24
C THR A 211 6.70 -11.82 -23.41
N LYS A 212 5.39 -11.55 -23.47
CA LYS A 212 4.81 -10.22 -23.65
C LYS A 212 3.96 -9.82 -22.44
N PRO A 213 4.57 -9.47 -21.30
CA PRO A 213 3.82 -8.97 -20.16
C PRO A 213 3.16 -7.63 -20.48
N ASP A 214 2.03 -7.36 -19.84
CA ASP A 214 1.36 -6.05 -19.95
C ASP A 214 2.20 -4.96 -19.29
N MET A 215 2.56 -3.93 -20.06
CA MET A 215 3.43 -2.85 -19.59
C MET A 215 2.77 -1.96 -18.55
N THR A 216 1.44 -1.80 -18.59
CA THR A 216 0.69 -1.04 -17.57
C THR A 216 0.79 -1.78 -16.23
N ILE A 217 0.61 -3.10 -16.23
CA ILE A 217 0.77 -3.93 -15.04
C ILE A 217 2.19 -3.82 -14.49
N ARG A 218 3.22 -3.92 -15.33
CA ARG A 218 4.63 -3.76 -14.91
C ARG A 218 4.90 -2.39 -14.29
N GLN A 219 4.31 -1.33 -14.86
CA GLN A 219 4.40 0.02 -14.28
C GLN A 219 3.73 0.08 -12.90
N GLN A 220 2.55 -0.51 -12.73
CA GLN A 220 1.88 -0.56 -11.42
C GLN A 220 2.68 -1.35 -10.39
N ILE A 221 3.29 -2.47 -10.77
CA ILE A 221 4.23 -3.23 -9.91
C ILE A 221 5.36 -2.32 -9.41
N MET A 222 5.96 -1.51 -10.29
CA MET A 222 7.00 -0.56 -9.89
C MET A 222 6.47 0.52 -8.93
N GLN A 223 5.27 1.05 -9.15
CA GLN A 223 4.65 2.02 -8.23
C GLN A 223 4.38 1.42 -6.86
N LEU A 224 3.91 0.17 -6.80
CA LEU A 224 3.74 -0.57 -5.54
C LEU A 224 5.08 -0.68 -4.79
N LYS A 225 6.17 -1.02 -5.47
CA LYS A 225 7.52 -1.06 -4.87
C LYS A 225 7.97 0.27 -4.30
N ILE A 226 7.78 1.35 -5.04
CA ILE A 226 8.16 2.70 -4.61
C ILE A 226 7.38 3.07 -3.35
N MET A 227 6.07 2.84 -3.35
CA MET A 227 5.21 3.16 -2.21
C MET A 227 5.56 2.31 -0.97
N THR A 228 5.80 1.02 -1.15
CA THR A 228 6.24 0.12 -0.07
C THR A 228 7.56 0.60 0.54
N ASN A 229 8.54 1.00 -0.28
CA ASN A 229 9.81 1.57 0.23
C ASN A 229 9.59 2.87 1.00
N ARG A 230 8.75 3.78 0.48
CA ARG A 230 8.41 5.02 1.18
C ARG A 230 7.77 4.76 2.54
N LEU A 231 6.83 3.82 2.62
CA LEU A 231 6.22 3.42 3.89
C LEU A 231 7.25 2.78 4.84
N GLY A 232 8.19 1.99 4.31
CA GLY A 232 9.31 1.45 5.06
C GLY A 232 10.19 2.54 5.68
N ASN A 233 10.55 3.56 4.90
CA ASN A 233 11.34 4.71 5.36
C ASN A 233 10.58 5.55 6.40
N ALA A 234 9.30 5.86 6.14
CA ALA A 234 8.44 6.56 7.09
C ALA A 234 8.34 5.81 8.41
N ASN A 235 8.22 4.48 8.34
CA ASN A 235 8.17 3.63 9.52
C ASN A 235 9.45 3.75 10.36
N ILE A 236 10.65 3.79 9.78
CA ILE A 236 11.88 3.97 10.57
C ILE A 236 12.19 5.43 10.95
N GLY A 237 11.34 6.39 10.54
CA GLY A 237 11.51 7.81 10.82
C GLY A 237 12.46 8.53 9.85
N ASN A 238 12.76 7.92 8.71
CA ASN A 238 13.56 8.53 7.65
C ASN A 238 12.69 9.39 6.73
N ASP A 239 13.32 10.36 6.07
CA ASP A 239 12.68 11.16 5.03
C ASP A 239 12.26 10.26 3.85
N VAL A 240 11.07 10.51 3.32
CA VAL A 240 10.42 9.77 2.25
C VAL A 240 10.67 10.36 0.86
N ASP A 241 11.16 11.62 0.80
CA ASP A 241 11.40 12.37 -0.42
C ASP A 241 12.88 12.42 -0.83
N PHE A 242 13.81 12.00 0.05
CA PHE A 242 15.22 11.84 -0.30
C PHE A 242 15.43 10.54 -1.09
N GLN A 243 15.25 10.61 -2.41
CA GLN A 243 15.77 9.59 -3.32
C GLN A 243 17.30 9.69 -3.37
N ASP A 244 17.97 8.53 -3.23
CA ASP A 244 19.41 8.34 -3.39
C ASP A 244 19.97 9.05 -4.63
N ALA A 245 20.54 10.23 -4.44
CA ALA A 245 21.38 10.91 -5.44
C ALA A 245 22.88 10.61 -5.22
N SER A 246 23.24 9.66 -4.35
CA SER A 246 24.63 9.46 -3.89
C SER A 246 25.31 8.16 -4.29
N GLU A 247 24.81 7.43 -5.29
CA GLU A 247 25.56 6.31 -5.90
C GLU A 247 25.84 6.54 -7.39
N GLN A 248 26.42 7.69 -7.72
CA GLN A 248 27.34 7.81 -8.87
C GLN A 248 28.62 8.48 -8.37
N ARG A 249 29.46 7.68 -7.70
CA ARG A 249 30.83 8.08 -7.40
C ARG A 249 31.65 7.88 -8.69
N GLU A 250 31.59 8.86 -9.57
CA GLU A 250 32.55 8.99 -10.68
C GLU A 250 33.97 9.07 -10.09
N PRO A 251 34.95 8.29 -10.58
CA PRO A 251 36.32 8.42 -10.11
C PRO A 251 36.92 9.73 -10.64
N GLU A 252 37.23 10.65 -9.72
CA GLU A 252 38.05 11.83 -10.00
C GLU A 252 39.38 11.39 -10.61
N ARG A 253 39.54 11.62 -11.92
CA ARG A 253 40.84 11.54 -12.59
C ARG A 253 41.52 12.88 -12.44
N SER A 254 42.40 12.96 -11.45
CA SER A 254 43.40 14.00 -11.29
C SER A 254 44.32 14.06 -12.51
N GLY A 255 44.53 15.27 -13.03
CA GLY A 255 45.40 15.55 -14.17
C GLY A 255 45.38 17.04 -14.49
N ALA A 256 46.06 17.83 -13.65
CA ALA A 256 46.39 19.22 -13.92
C ALA A 256 47.67 19.27 -14.75
N GLU A 257 47.60 19.83 -15.96
CA GLU A 257 48.77 20.36 -16.68
C GLU A 257 48.30 21.25 -17.84
N TRP A 258 48.51 22.56 -17.70
CA TRP A 258 48.67 23.55 -18.78
C TRP A 258 49.39 24.78 -18.20
N PRO A 259 50.17 25.56 -18.99
CA PRO A 259 50.78 25.30 -20.29
C PRO A 259 52.30 25.06 -20.23
#